data_AF-A0A383CDN0-F1
#
_entry.id   AF-A0A383CDN0-F1
#
_cell.length_a   1.000
_cell.length_b   1.000
_cell.length_c   1.000
_cell.angle_alpha   90.00
_cell.angle_beta   90.00
_cell.angle_gamma   90.00
#
_symmetry.space_group_name_H-M   'P 1'
#
loop_
_entity.id
_entity.type
_entity.pdbx_description
1 polymer ?
#
loop_
_entity_poly.entity_id
_entity_poly.type
_entity_poly.pdbx_seq_one_letter_code
_entity_poly.pdbx_strand_id
1 'polypeptide(L)'
;TDALSWTVIAENEVDDGEYDWLVPNTPSSSVSLRILAFDPGGRSDTAQVENLTITIMTYPVVTQISPSTNHLTWRDNQIMVTFSQAMDSTTFSMNNITIQTNHSGDLNPAINTINSAQSFILDFPQSFASLDTVTLTLSSLTNNFGLEFDGDGDQLPGGDYSFTYNVGMLADYDTTSSIDAFDLATFVQSLNEDDHYNELGPVTGTAPHFMSTIDSNMDIEDAMAFVMMWNWYVTNNGGLL
;
A
#
# COMPACT_ATOMS: atom_id res chain seq x y z
N THR A 1 17.24 -50.00 -4.24
CA THR A 1 15.78 -50.01 -4.47
C THR A 1 15.40 -48.66 -5.04
N ASP A 2 15.56 -48.50 -6.35
CA ASP A 2 15.29 -47.24 -7.08
C ASP A 2 13.79 -47.06 -7.33
N ALA A 3 13.04 -46.80 -6.25
CA ALA A 3 11.59 -46.59 -6.31
C ALA A 3 11.21 -45.10 -6.49
N LEU A 4 12.17 -44.22 -6.78
CA LEU A 4 11.92 -42.79 -7.01
C LEU A 4 12.02 -42.48 -8.51
N SER A 5 10.95 -41.93 -9.07
CA SER A 5 10.92 -41.37 -10.42
C SER A 5 11.72 -40.07 -10.43
N TRP A 6 12.86 -40.06 -11.14
CA TRP A 6 13.68 -38.88 -11.34
C TRP A 6 13.18 -38.08 -12.55
N THR A 7 13.09 -36.77 -12.41
CA THR A 7 12.85 -35.86 -13.55
C THR A 7 14.18 -35.51 -14.19
N VAL A 8 14.30 -35.73 -15.49
CA VAL A 8 15.51 -35.36 -16.26
C VAL A 8 15.53 -33.85 -16.44
N ILE A 9 16.64 -33.22 -16.02
CA ILE A 9 16.91 -31.79 -16.23
C ILE A 9 17.62 -31.60 -17.57
N ALA A 10 18.62 -32.44 -17.84
CA ALA A 10 19.52 -32.36 -18.98
C ALA A 10 20.09 -33.74 -19.30
N GLU A 11 20.48 -33.97 -20.55
CA GLU A 11 21.14 -35.20 -20.99
C GLU A 11 22.13 -34.92 -22.14
N ASN A 12 23.19 -35.73 -22.24
CA ASN A 12 24.23 -35.59 -23.27
C ASN A 12 24.94 -34.22 -23.28
N GLU A 13 25.08 -33.61 -22.10
CA GLU A 13 25.82 -32.37 -21.92
C GLU A 13 27.32 -32.56 -22.18
N VAL A 14 27.97 -31.48 -22.63
CA VAL A 14 29.42 -31.45 -22.80
C VAL A 14 30.08 -31.43 -21.42
N ASP A 15 31.20 -32.14 -21.27
CA ASP A 15 32.00 -32.08 -20.03
C ASP A 15 32.88 -30.82 -20.04
N ASP A 16 32.30 -29.70 -19.64
CA ASP A 16 32.97 -28.41 -19.41
C ASP A 16 33.09 -28.06 -17.91
N GLY A 17 32.62 -28.95 -17.03
CA GLY A 17 32.75 -28.88 -15.57
C GLY A 17 31.65 -28.09 -14.86
N GLU A 18 30.70 -27.49 -15.59
CA GLU A 18 29.58 -26.73 -15.03
C GLU A 18 28.30 -26.93 -15.85
N TYR A 19 27.14 -26.69 -15.25
CA TYR A 19 25.87 -26.73 -15.99
C TYR A 19 24.89 -25.75 -15.37
N ASP A 20 24.50 -24.75 -16.16
CA ASP A 20 23.45 -23.80 -15.80
C ASP A 20 22.08 -24.39 -16.10
N TRP A 21 21.19 -24.38 -15.10
CA TRP A 21 19.83 -24.88 -15.23
C TRP A 21 18.82 -23.92 -14.60
N LEU A 22 17.60 -23.94 -15.11
CA LEU A 22 16.49 -23.21 -14.50
C LEU A 22 15.90 -24.06 -13.38
N VAL A 23 15.95 -23.55 -12.16
CA VAL A 23 15.33 -24.19 -10.99
C VAL A 23 13.81 -24.21 -11.18
N PRO A 24 13.14 -25.37 -11.12
CA PRO A 24 11.69 -25.46 -11.30
C PRO A 24 10.93 -24.67 -10.25
N ASN A 25 9.84 -24.02 -10.67
CA ASN A 25 8.91 -23.31 -9.79
C ASN A 25 8.00 -24.30 -9.03
N THR A 26 8.59 -25.20 -8.25
CA THR A 26 7.88 -26.19 -7.42
C THR A 26 8.52 -26.18 -6.04
N PRO A 27 7.92 -25.54 -5.01
CA PRO A 27 8.58 -25.40 -3.73
C PRO A 27 8.71 -26.77 -3.09
N SER A 28 9.88 -27.06 -2.54
CA SER A 28 10.14 -28.33 -1.89
C SER A 28 11.24 -28.18 -0.87
N SER A 29 11.00 -28.72 0.33
CA SER A 29 11.98 -28.80 1.41
C SER A 29 12.83 -30.08 1.37
N SER A 30 12.65 -30.91 0.35
CA SER A 30 13.30 -32.22 0.22
C SER A 30 13.60 -32.52 -1.24
N VAL A 31 14.51 -31.76 -1.83
CA VAL A 31 14.99 -31.93 -3.21
C VAL A 31 16.28 -32.73 -3.20
N SER A 32 16.42 -33.64 -4.16
CA SER A 32 17.66 -34.34 -4.44
C SER A 32 18.10 -34.04 -5.86
N LEU A 33 19.37 -33.74 -6.05
CA LEU A 33 19.98 -33.62 -7.37
C LEU A 33 20.95 -34.77 -7.57
N ARG A 34 20.93 -35.36 -8.75
CA ARG A 34 21.77 -36.48 -9.13
C ARG A 34 22.38 -36.24 -10.49
N ILE A 35 23.68 -36.46 -10.59
CA ILE A 35 24.47 -36.37 -11.81
C ILE A 35 24.94 -37.78 -12.17
N LEU A 36 24.80 -38.14 -13.44
CA LEU A 36 25.27 -39.38 -14.02
C LEU A 36 26.32 -39.03 -15.09
N ALA A 37 27.58 -39.38 -14.85
CA ALA A 37 28.65 -39.16 -15.80
C ALA A 37 28.96 -40.47 -16.53
N PHE A 38 29.20 -40.42 -17.84
CA PHE A 38 29.56 -41.57 -18.66
C PHE A 38 30.92 -41.36 -19.32
N ASP A 39 31.75 -42.40 -19.35
CA ASP A 39 32.99 -42.38 -20.12
C ASP A 39 32.74 -42.76 -21.60
N PRO A 40 33.73 -42.57 -22.51
CA PRO A 40 33.59 -42.98 -23.92
C PRO A 40 33.37 -44.48 -24.14
N GLY A 41 33.62 -45.31 -23.12
CA GLY A 41 33.37 -46.75 -23.12
C GLY A 41 31.97 -47.14 -22.61
N GLY A 42 31.11 -46.17 -22.27
CA GLY A 42 29.75 -46.39 -21.78
C GLY A 42 29.66 -46.79 -20.30
N ARG A 43 30.75 -46.66 -19.53
CA ARG A 43 30.73 -46.88 -18.07
C ARG A 43 30.28 -45.61 -17.39
N SER A 44 29.44 -45.72 -16.36
CA SER A 44 28.94 -44.57 -15.61
C SER A 44 29.33 -44.56 -14.15
N ASP A 45 29.35 -43.36 -13.58
CA ASP A 45 29.37 -43.13 -12.15
C ASP A 45 28.29 -42.10 -11.75
N THR A 46 27.92 -42.09 -10.47
CA THR A 46 26.81 -41.27 -9.94
C THR A 46 27.27 -40.40 -8.79
N ALA A 47 26.96 -39.12 -8.85
CA ALA A 47 27.06 -38.20 -7.72
C ALA A 47 25.66 -37.70 -7.33
N GLN A 48 25.39 -37.58 -6.04
CA GLN A 48 24.09 -37.13 -5.53
C GLN A 48 24.25 -36.19 -4.33
N VAL A 49 23.39 -35.19 -4.27
CA VAL A 49 23.16 -34.35 -3.10
C VAL A 49 21.68 -34.42 -2.72
N GLU A 50 21.41 -34.51 -1.42
CA GLU A 50 20.06 -34.66 -0.85
C GLU A 50 19.74 -33.50 0.09
N ASN A 51 18.47 -33.37 0.48
CA ASN A 51 17.98 -32.36 1.42
C ASN A 51 18.23 -30.92 0.97
N LEU A 52 18.21 -30.68 -0.34
CA LEU A 52 18.17 -29.33 -0.89
C LEU A 52 16.77 -28.75 -0.69
N THR A 53 16.69 -27.43 -0.52
CA THR A 53 15.41 -26.70 -0.46
C THR A 53 15.30 -25.83 -1.71
N ILE A 54 14.22 -26.01 -2.47
CA ILE A 54 13.78 -25.05 -3.49
C ILE A 54 12.69 -24.22 -2.84
N THR A 55 13.00 -22.95 -2.57
CA THR A 55 11.99 -21.97 -2.17
C THR A 55 11.53 -21.24 -3.41
N ILE A 56 10.25 -21.37 -3.77
CA ILE A 56 9.65 -20.40 -4.70
C ILE A 56 9.62 -19.08 -3.97
N MET A 57 10.31 -18.09 -4.52
CA MET A 57 10.07 -16.74 -4.11
C MET A 57 8.79 -16.28 -4.79
N THR A 58 7.69 -16.24 -4.03
CA THR A 58 6.49 -15.54 -4.49
C THR A 58 6.84 -14.07 -4.65
N TYR A 59 6.37 -13.45 -5.72
CA TYR A 59 6.50 -12.01 -5.87
C TYR A 59 5.82 -11.31 -4.69
N PRO A 60 6.42 -10.22 -4.16
CA PRO A 60 5.76 -9.44 -3.14
C PRO A 60 4.47 -8.87 -3.71
N VAL A 61 3.38 -8.91 -2.94
CA VAL A 61 2.10 -8.30 -3.29
C VAL A 61 1.61 -7.45 -2.12
N VAL A 62 0.75 -6.46 -2.38
CA VAL A 62 0.08 -5.72 -1.32
C VAL A 62 -0.98 -6.62 -0.71
N THR A 63 -0.94 -6.79 0.60
CA THR A 63 -1.88 -7.62 1.36
C THR A 63 -2.89 -6.78 2.14
N GLN A 64 -2.50 -5.57 2.52
CA GLN A 64 -3.37 -4.64 3.24
C GLN A 64 -3.00 -3.20 2.91
N ILE A 65 -4.02 -2.36 2.83
CA ILE A 65 -3.91 -0.91 2.89
C ILE A 65 -4.82 -0.40 4.01
N SER A 66 -4.36 0.61 4.76
CA SER A 66 -5.12 1.24 5.84
C SER A 66 -5.10 2.76 5.68
N PRO A 67 -6.23 3.47 5.84
CA PRO A 67 -7.57 2.93 6.14
C PRO A 67 -8.08 1.96 5.07
N SER A 68 -8.76 0.88 5.48
CA SER A 68 -9.26 -0.14 4.54
C SER A 68 -10.55 0.31 3.85
N THR A 69 -11.25 1.30 4.43
CA THR A 69 -12.34 2.01 3.77
C THR A 69 -11.75 2.81 2.62
N ASN A 70 -12.39 2.81 1.46
CA ASN A 70 -12.05 3.73 0.35
C ASN A 70 -12.47 5.18 0.64
N HIS A 71 -12.48 5.56 1.91
CA HIS A 71 -12.97 6.82 2.44
C HIS A 71 -11.95 7.36 3.44
N LEU A 72 -11.52 8.60 3.23
CA LEU A 72 -10.69 9.38 4.14
C LEU A 72 -11.51 10.56 4.64
N THR A 73 -11.19 11.05 5.83
CA THR A 73 -11.74 12.25 6.42
C THR A 73 -10.62 13.28 6.61
N TRP A 74 -10.96 14.49 7.04
CA TRP A 74 -9.97 15.52 7.40
C TRP A 74 -9.08 15.13 8.60
N ARG A 75 -9.47 14.08 9.33
CA ARG A 75 -8.72 13.53 10.47
C ARG A 75 -7.66 12.54 10.06
N ASP A 76 -7.83 11.92 8.90
CA ASP A 76 -6.89 10.96 8.39
C ASP A 76 -5.68 11.69 7.83
N ASN A 77 -4.51 11.39 8.37
CA ASN A 77 -3.23 11.93 7.92
C ASN A 77 -2.19 10.83 7.69
N GLN A 78 -2.60 9.56 7.71
CA GLN A 78 -1.71 8.43 7.53
C GLN A 78 -2.32 7.38 6.60
N ILE A 79 -1.50 6.89 5.67
CA ILE A 79 -1.83 5.72 4.85
C ILE A 79 -0.75 4.67 5.06
N MET A 80 -1.15 3.48 5.51
CA MET A 80 -0.25 2.34 5.70
C MET A 80 -0.44 1.31 4.59
N VAL A 81 0.66 0.79 4.07
CA VAL A 81 0.68 -0.32 3.10
C VAL A 81 1.47 -1.48 3.68
N THR A 82 0.91 -2.69 3.61
CA THR A 82 1.54 -3.93 4.08
C THR A 82 1.70 -4.94 2.94
N PHE A 83 2.90 -5.49 2.81
CA PHE A 83 3.27 -6.46 1.79
C PHE A 83 3.26 -7.90 2.31
N SER A 84 3.14 -8.87 1.40
CA SER A 84 3.19 -10.32 1.71
C SER A 84 4.53 -10.77 2.30
N GLN A 85 5.59 -9.99 2.11
CA GLN A 85 6.95 -10.27 2.58
C GLN A 85 7.72 -8.97 2.85
N ALA A 86 8.90 -9.08 3.47
CA ALA A 86 9.78 -7.94 3.70
C ALA A 86 10.33 -7.40 2.36
N MET A 87 10.24 -6.08 2.17
CA MET A 87 10.70 -5.39 0.97
C MET A 87 12.11 -4.80 1.14
N ASP A 88 12.75 -4.42 0.04
CA ASP A 88 13.91 -3.54 0.08
C ASP A 88 13.43 -2.11 0.38
N SER A 89 13.67 -1.69 1.63
CA SER A 89 13.29 -0.37 2.13
C SER A 89 13.88 0.80 1.33
N THR A 90 14.95 0.60 0.55
CA THR A 90 15.51 1.65 -0.31
C THR A 90 14.60 1.97 -1.49
N THR A 91 13.71 1.05 -1.87
CA THR A 91 12.71 1.26 -2.92
C THR A 91 11.47 2.02 -2.44
N PHE A 92 11.28 2.17 -1.11
CA PHE A 92 10.22 3.00 -0.53
C PHE A 92 10.58 4.49 -0.64
N SER A 93 10.41 5.04 -1.84
CA SER A 93 10.72 6.43 -2.16
C SER A 93 9.65 7.06 -3.04
N MET A 94 9.58 8.39 -3.05
CA MET A 94 8.65 9.14 -3.91
C MET A 94 8.93 9.00 -5.42
N ASN A 95 10.01 8.33 -5.83
CA ASN A 95 10.21 7.94 -7.23
C ASN A 95 9.35 6.72 -7.63
N ASN A 96 9.03 5.88 -6.65
CA ASN A 96 8.32 4.61 -6.80
C ASN A 96 6.90 4.67 -6.21
N ILE A 97 6.59 5.76 -5.50
CA ILE A 97 5.31 6.01 -4.84
C ILE A 97 4.77 7.33 -5.38
N THR A 98 3.68 7.25 -6.13
CA THR A 98 2.99 8.42 -6.68
C THR A 98 1.68 8.64 -5.93
N ILE A 99 1.40 9.90 -5.57
CA ILE A 99 0.13 10.31 -5.01
C ILE A 99 -0.47 11.36 -5.93
N GLN A 100 -1.66 11.07 -6.45
CA GLN A 100 -2.40 11.97 -7.32
C GLN A 100 -3.68 12.43 -6.64
N THR A 101 -3.89 13.74 -6.66
CA THR A 101 -5.03 14.45 -6.08
C THR A 101 -5.62 15.39 -7.12
N ASN A 102 -6.90 15.75 -6.97
CA ASN A 102 -7.52 16.75 -7.86
C ASN A 102 -7.50 18.15 -7.25
N HIS A 103 -7.61 18.25 -5.93
CA HIS A 103 -7.73 19.53 -5.23
C HIS A 103 -6.67 19.74 -4.15
N SER A 104 -6.27 18.67 -3.46
CA SER A 104 -5.13 18.72 -2.54
C SER A 104 -3.88 19.03 -3.36
N GLY A 105 -3.09 20.00 -2.92
CA GLY A 105 -1.82 20.34 -3.58
C GLY A 105 -0.77 19.24 -3.43
N ASP A 106 0.51 19.61 -3.56
CA ASP A 106 1.61 18.68 -3.33
C ASP A 106 1.70 18.28 -1.85
N LEU A 107 1.22 17.08 -1.53
CA LEU A 107 1.08 16.58 -0.15
C LEU A 107 2.41 16.19 0.54
N ASN A 108 3.43 15.82 -0.23
CA ASN A 108 4.80 15.51 0.23
C ASN A 108 4.89 14.72 1.57
N PRO A 109 4.30 13.52 1.67
CA PRO A 109 4.32 12.76 2.93
C PRO A 109 5.73 12.26 3.27
N ALA A 110 5.99 12.09 4.56
CA ALA A 110 7.15 11.36 5.04
C ALA A 110 6.89 9.85 4.94
N ILE A 111 7.90 9.09 4.53
CA ILE A 111 7.81 7.63 4.43
C ILE A 111 8.48 7.01 5.65
N ASN A 112 7.68 6.31 6.46
CA ASN A 112 8.13 5.63 7.67
C ASN A 112 8.08 4.11 7.48
N THR A 113 9.24 3.48 7.31
CA THR A 113 9.35 2.03 7.19
C THR A 113 9.18 1.35 8.55
N ILE A 114 8.30 0.34 8.63
CA ILE A 114 8.00 -0.40 9.86
C ILE A 114 8.02 -1.91 9.60
N ASN A 115 7.90 -2.72 10.66
CA ASN A 115 7.82 -4.19 10.58
C ASN A 115 8.94 -4.82 9.74
N SER A 116 10.18 -4.35 9.93
CA SER A 116 11.34 -4.82 9.15
C SER A 116 11.14 -4.71 7.64
N ALA A 117 10.58 -3.59 7.18
CA ALA A 117 10.25 -3.30 5.78
C ALA A 117 9.17 -4.17 5.14
N GLN A 118 8.37 -4.89 5.95
CA GLN A 118 7.13 -5.50 5.46
C GLN A 118 6.01 -4.46 5.28
N SER A 119 6.14 -3.26 5.86
CA SER A 119 5.16 -2.19 5.68
C SER A 119 5.83 -0.82 5.71
N PHE A 120 5.16 0.17 5.11
CA PHE A 120 5.48 1.58 5.31
C PHE A 120 4.22 2.36 5.65
N ILE A 121 4.41 3.49 6.33
CA ILE A 121 3.39 4.51 6.58
C ILE A 121 3.78 5.75 5.80
N LEU A 122 2.84 6.29 5.03
CA LEU A 122 2.89 7.65 4.50
C LEU A 122 2.27 8.57 5.54
N ASP A 123 3.09 9.45 6.10
CA ASP A 123 2.70 10.41 7.13
C ASP A 123 2.56 11.80 6.49
N PHE A 124 1.31 12.25 6.39
CA PHE A 124 0.95 13.47 5.69
C PHE A 124 1.03 14.67 6.65
N PRO A 125 1.80 15.72 6.31
CA PRO A 125 1.95 16.90 7.18
C PRO A 125 0.69 17.78 7.23
N GLN A 126 -0.26 17.57 6.32
CA GLN A 126 -1.50 18.32 6.18
C GLN A 126 -2.64 17.35 5.85
N SER A 127 -3.87 17.73 6.19
CA SER A 127 -5.07 16.98 5.81
C SER A 127 -5.32 17.04 4.29
N PHE A 128 -6.25 16.22 3.83
CA PHE A 128 -6.69 16.22 2.43
C PHE A 128 -7.80 17.25 2.20
N ALA A 129 -7.89 17.78 0.99
CA ALA A 129 -8.99 18.65 0.61
C ALA A 129 -10.32 17.87 0.66
N SER A 130 -11.35 18.42 1.30
CA SER A 130 -12.66 17.77 1.35
C SER A 130 -13.27 17.58 -0.04
N LEU A 131 -14.04 16.50 -0.23
CA LEU A 131 -14.58 16.07 -1.53
C LEU A 131 -13.52 15.92 -2.65
N ASP A 132 -12.27 15.61 -2.29
CA ASP A 132 -11.21 15.27 -3.24
C ASP A 132 -11.11 13.74 -3.45
N THR A 133 -10.28 13.33 -4.40
CA THR A 133 -9.87 11.93 -4.59
C THR A 133 -8.36 11.82 -4.43
N VAL A 134 -7.90 10.87 -3.62
CA VAL A 134 -6.47 10.60 -3.39
C VAL A 134 -6.14 9.23 -3.98
N THR A 135 -5.40 9.20 -5.08
CA THR A 135 -4.95 7.94 -5.72
C THR A 135 -3.49 7.69 -5.39
N LEU A 136 -3.25 6.60 -4.67
CA LEU A 136 -1.92 6.07 -4.38
C LEU A 136 -1.56 5.04 -5.45
N THR A 137 -0.40 5.21 -6.07
CA THR A 137 0.18 4.22 -7.00
C THR A 137 1.58 3.82 -6.53
N LEU A 138 1.81 2.52 -6.45
CA LEU A 138 3.10 1.91 -6.11
C LEU A 138 3.64 1.18 -7.34
N SER A 139 4.88 1.48 -7.71
CA SER A 139 5.53 0.91 -8.89
C SER A 139 7.00 0.64 -8.63
N SER A 140 7.60 -0.28 -9.41
CA SER A 140 9.06 -0.53 -9.38
C SER A 140 9.65 -0.83 -7.99
N LEU A 141 8.88 -1.46 -7.11
CA LEU A 141 9.34 -1.91 -5.80
C LEU A 141 10.00 -3.29 -5.91
N THR A 142 10.97 -3.58 -5.04
CA THR A 142 11.63 -4.88 -4.98
C THR A 142 11.73 -5.39 -3.54
N ASN A 143 11.89 -6.70 -3.36
CA ASN A 143 12.27 -7.27 -2.07
C ASN A 143 13.79 -7.28 -1.85
N ASN A 144 14.21 -7.66 -0.64
CA ASN A 144 15.64 -7.79 -0.26
C ASN A 144 16.43 -8.82 -1.09
N PHE A 145 15.74 -9.65 -1.88
CA PHE A 145 16.35 -10.63 -2.79
C PHE A 145 16.39 -10.14 -4.25
N GLY A 146 15.96 -8.90 -4.52
CA GLY A 146 15.96 -8.28 -5.84
C GLY A 146 14.79 -8.70 -6.74
N LEU A 147 13.74 -9.32 -6.19
CA LEU A 147 12.55 -9.67 -6.96
C LEU A 147 11.57 -8.52 -7.00
N GLU A 148 11.06 -8.24 -8.18
CA GLU A 148 10.09 -7.18 -8.40
C GLU A 148 8.73 -7.55 -7.78
N PHE A 149 8.10 -6.52 -7.25
CA PHE A 149 6.72 -6.50 -6.78
C PHE A 149 5.75 -6.86 -7.90
N ASP A 150 4.77 -7.71 -7.60
CA ASP A 150 3.62 -8.05 -8.45
C ASP A 150 2.48 -7.09 -8.09
N GLY A 151 2.42 -5.97 -8.82
CA GLY A 151 1.53 -4.86 -8.52
C GLY A 151 0.11 -5.03 -9.04
N ASP A 152 -0.06 -5.74 -10.15
CA ASP A 152 -1.37 -6.01 -10.76
C ASP A 152 -1.95 -7.38 -10.37
N GLY A 153 -1.19 -8.22 -9.66
CA GLY A 153 -1.63 -9.49 -9.10
C GLY A 153 -1.71 -10.60 -10.14
N ASP A 154 -0.98 -10.49 -11.25
CA ASP A 154 -0.98 -11.45 -12.35
C ASP A 154 -0.02 -12.65 -12.14
N GLN A 155 0.67 -12.69 -10.99
CA GLN A 155 1.70 -13.65 -10.63
C GLN A 155 2.98 -13.57 -11.48
N LEU A 156 3.21 -12.42 -12.12
CA LEU A 156 4.45 -12.07 -12.79
C LEU A 156 5.12 -10.89 -12.06
N PRO A 157 6.45 -10.72 -12.21
CA PRO A 157 7.13 -9.57 -11.63
C PRO A 157 6.75 -8.29 -12.39
N GLY A 158 6.56 -7.21 -11.63
CA GLY A 158 6.26 -5.87 -12.16
C GLY A 158 4.80 -5.47 -12.02
N GLY A 159 4.37 -4.52 -12.85
CA GLY A 159 3.05 -3.91 -12.73
C GLY A 159 2.95 -2.90 -11.59
N ASP A 160 1.79 -2.24 -11.55
CA ASP A 160 1.53 -1.15 -10.61
C ASP A 160 0.34 -1.52 -9.73
N TYR A 161 0.48 -1.24 -8.43
CA TYR A 161 -0.66 -1.29 -7.50
C TYR A 161 -1.25 0.10 -7.37
N SER A 162 -2.56 0.23 -7.60
CA SER A 162 -3.29 1.50 -7.42
C SER A 162 -4.47 1.34 -6.47
N PHE A 163 -4.62 2.30 -5.56
CA PHE A 163 -5.77 2.41 -4.67
C PHE A 163 -6.25 3.86 -4.58
N THR A 164 -7.55 4.07 -4.74
CA THR A 164 -8.16 5.40 -4.72
C THR A 164 -9.08 5.56 -3.50
N TYR A 165 -8.78 6.58 -2.71
CA TYR A 165 -9.63 7.08 -1.63
C TYR A 165 -10.49 8.25 -2.10
N ASN A 166 -11.71 8.33 -1.57
CA ASN A 166 -12.54 9.52 -1.64
C ASN A 166 -12.46 10.25 -0.31
N VAL A 167 -12.23 11.55 -0.34
CA VAL A 167 -12.21 12.37 0.88
C VAL A 167 -13.63 12.83 1.18
N GLY A 168 -14.08 12.61 2.41
CA GLY A 168 -15.37 13.05 2.92
C GLY A 168 -15.54 14.56 2.88
N MET A 169 -16.78 14.98 3.08
CA MET A 169 -17.09 16.39 3.23
C MET A 169 -16.56 16.86 4.59
N LEU A 170 -15.95 18.05 4.63
CA LEU A 170 -15.56 18.62 5.92
C LEU A 170 -16.83 18.89 6.74
N ALA A 171 -16.77 18.66 8.06
CA ALA A 171 -17.90 18.82 8.99
C ALA A 171 -19.07 17.82 8.83
N ASP A 172 -18.96 16.83 7.94
CA ASP A 172 -19.84 15.64 7.92
C ASP A 172 -19.24 14.60 8.88
N TYR A 173 -19.70 14.63 10.12
CA TYR A 173 -19.12 13.88 11.24
C TYR A 173 -19.51 12.40 11.21
N ASP A 174 -20.68 12.08 10.65
CA ASP A 174 -21.18 10.71 10.56
C ASP A 174 -20.99 10.09 9.17
N THR A 175 -20.33 10.79 8.25
CA THR A 175 -19.98 10.36 6.88
C THR A 175 -21.19 10.02 6.00
N THR A 176 -22.33 10.66 6.27
CA THR A 176 -23.58 10.44 5.53
C THR A 176 -23.63 11.17 4.19
N SER A 177 -22.58 11.93 3.85
CA SER A 177 -22.55 12.86 2.71
C SER A 177 -23.58 13.99 2.80
N SER A 178 -24.05 14.28 4.01
CA SER A 178 -24.92 15.39 4.34
C SER A 178 -24.34 16.21 5.48
N ILE A 179 -24.68 17.50 5.52
CA ILE A 179 -24.44 18.33 6.71
C ILE A 179 -25.81 18.72 7.27
N ASP A 180 -26.14 18.20 8.44
CA ASP A 180 -27.46 18.37 9.05
C ASP A 180 -27.43 18.61 10.57
N ALA A 181 -28.59 18.53 11.22
CA ALA A 181 -28.72 18.80 12.65
C ALA A 181 -27.88 17.85 13.54
N PHE A 182 -27.55 16.65 13.09
CA PHE A 182 -26.66 15.73 13.81
C PHE A 182 -25.20 16.20 13.76
N ASP A 183 -24.74 16.70 12.61
CA ASP A 183 -23.40 17.29 12.49
C ASP A 183 -23.28 18.55 13.35
N LEU A 184 -24.31 19.40 13.34
CA LEU A 184 -24.36 20.58 14.19
C LEU A 184 -24.34 20.21 15.67
N ALA A 185 -25.11 19.20 16.08
CA ALA A 185 -25.12 18.73 17.46
C ALA A 185 -23.73 18.22 17.87
N THR A 186 -23.07 17.46 17.00
CA THR A 186 -21.71 16.94 17.22
C THR A 186 -20.70 18.08 17.33
N PHE A 187 -20.76 19.06 16.44
CA PHE A 187 -19.90 20.24 16.48
C PHE A 187 -20.09 21.06 17.78
N VAL A 188 -21.33 21.36 18.15
CA VAL A 188 -21.65 22.09 19.39
C VAL A 188 -21.21 21.33 20.64
N GLN A 189 -21.38 20.00 20.65
CA GLN A 189 -20.85 19.18 21.74
C GLN A 189 -19.33 19.30 21.82
N SER A 190 -18.64 19.20 20.69
CA SER A 190 -17.19 19.29 20.61
C SER A 190 -16.66 20.63 21.12
N LEU A 191 -17.32 21.74 20.78
CA LEU A 191 -17.00 23.07 21.29
C LEU A 191 -17.19 23.19 22.81
N ASN A 192 -18.22 22.54 23.38
CA ASN A 192 -18.47 22.59 24.82
C ASN A 192 -17.51 21.71 25.63
N GLU A 193 -17.07 20.61 25.03
CA GLU A 193 -16.20 19.60 25.66
C GLU A 193 -14.71 19.84 25.39
N ASP A 194 -14.36 20.83 24.56
CA ASP A 194 -12.98 21.08 24.10
C ASP A 194 -12.39 19.84 23.40
N ASP A 195 -13.22 19.19 22.56
CA ASP A 195 -12.86 17.96 21.86
C ASP A 195 -12.08 18.25 20.57
N HIS A 196 -10.76 18.32 20.71
CA HIS A 196 -9.81 18.50 19.60
C HIS A 196 -9.83 17.35 18.57
N TYR A 197 -10.45 16.20 18.87
CA TYR A 197 -10.61 15.17 17.86
C TYR A 197 -11.46 15.68 16.69
N ASN A 198 -12.48 16.49 16.99
CA ASN A 198 -13.50 17.00 16.08
C ASN A 198 -13.19 18.39 15.49
N GLU A 199 -11.97 18.86 15.69
CA GLU A 199 -11.45 20.12 15.16
C GLU A 199 -11.55 20.16 13.63
N LEU A 200 -11.89 21.33 13.09
CA LEU A 200 -12.14 21.57 11.67
C LEU A 200 -11.21 22.65 11.11
N GLY A 201 -10.84 23.63 11.92
CA GLY A 201 -10.07 24.80 11.54
C GLY A 201 -8.68 24.81 12.18
N PRO A 202 -7.82 25.77 11.79
CA PRO A 202 -8.01 26.67 10.65
C PRO A 202 -8.06 25.96 9.30
N VAL A 203 -8.85 26.48 8.36
CA VAL A 203 -8.98 25.91 7.00
C VAL A 203 -8.32 26.78 5.95
N THR A 204 -7.80 26.13 4.91
CA THR A 204 -7.34 26.77 3.67
C THR A 204 -8.11 26.24 2.47
N GLY A 205 -8.11 26.98 1.35
CA GLY A 205 -8.87 26.64 0.14
C GLY A 205 -10.24 27.31 0.10
N THR A 206 -11.19 26.71 -0.61
CA THR A 206 -12.55 27.24 -0.80
C THR A 206 -13.57 26.12 -0.79
N ALA A 207 -14.74 26.34 -0.19
CA ALA A 207 -15.82 25.35 -0.17
C ALA A 207 -16.16 24.84 -1.60
N PRO A 208 -16.27 23.52 -1.81
CA PRO A 208 -16.27 22.47 -0.79
C PRO A 208 -14.91 21.81 -0.55
N HIS A 209 -13.82 22.34 -1.09
CA HIS A 209 -12.48 21.75 -1.04
C HIS A 209 -11.60 22.49 -0.04
N PHE A 210 -11.92 22.32 1.25
CA PHE A 210 -11.12 22.86 2.34
C PHE A 210 -10.09 21.84 2.81
N MET A 211 -8.91 22.32 3.18
CA MET A 211 -7.89 21.57 3.89
C MET A 211 -7.76 22.13 5.30
N SER A 212 -7.98 21.27 6.30
CA SER A 212 -7.88 21.59 7.73
C SER A 212 -6.44 21.51 8.23
N THR A 213 -6.07 22.43 9.12
CA THR A 213 -4.81 22.41 9.87
C THR A 213 -5.15 22.25 11.35
N ILE A 214 -5.07 21.02 11.85
CA ILE A 214 -5.39 20.71 13.25
C ILE A 214 -4.30 21.34 14.14
N ASP A 215 -4.66 22.35 14.93
CA ASP A 215 -3.78 23.11 15.82
C ASP A 215 -4.08 22.89 17.31
N SER A 216 -5.02 21.99 17.62
CA SER A 216 -5.45 21.65 18.99
C SER A 216 -6.05 22.82 19.75
N ASN A 217 -6.72 23.75 19.05
CA ASN A 217 -7.53 24.79 19.68
C ASN A 217 -8.93 24.77 19.07
N MET A 218 -9.94 24.49 19.89
CA MET A 218 -11.35 24.62 19.48
C MET A 218 -11.79 26.09 19.60
N ASP A 219 -11.77 26.84 18.50
CA ASP A 219 -12.04 28.27 18.50
C ASP A 219 -12.96 28.78 17.36
N ILE A 220 -12.87 30.07 17.04
CA ILE A 220 -13.72 30.70 16.03
C ILE A 220 -13.41 30.18 14.62
N GLU A 221 -12.20 29.69 14.36
CA GLU A 221 -11.79 29.17 13.05
C GLU A 221 -12.51 27.86 12.74
N ASP A 222 -12.74 27.00 13.74
CA ASP A 222 -13.57 25.79 13.58
C ASP A 222 -15.02 26.14 13.28
N ALA A 223 -15.56 27.11 14.00
CA ALA A 223 -16.94 27.57 13.79
C ALA A 223 -17.10 28.20 12.40
N MET A 224 -16.10 28.96 11.94
CA MET A 224 -16.08 29.50 10.58
C MET A 224 -16.02 28.39 9.54
N ALA A 225 -15.16 27.37 9.73
CA ALA A 225 -15.06 26.22 8.83
C ALA A 225 -16.41 25.48 8.72
N PHE A 226 -17.06 25.18 9.85
CA PHE A 226 -18.37 24.55 9.89
C PHE A 226 -19.42 25.39 9.16
N VAL A 227 -19.53 26.68 9.47
CA VAL A 227 -20.53 27.58 8.86
C VAL A 227 -20.31 27.75 7.36
N MET A 228 -19.05 27.84 6.90
CA MET A 228 -18.74 27.93 5.48
C MET A 228 -19.17 26.68 4.72
N MET A 229 -18.91 25.49 5.28
CA MET A 229 -19.33 24.25 4.63
C MET A 229 -20.84 24.03 4.71
N TRP A 230 -21.48 24.34 5.85
CA TRP A 230 -22.93 24.31 5.99
C TRP A 230 -23.62 25.19 4.94
N ASN A 231 -23.16 26.44 4.80
CA ASN A 231 -23.72 27.38 3.85
C ASN A 231 -23.55 26.89 2.40
N TRP A 232 -22.39 26.33 2.06
CA TRP A 232 -22.17 25.69 0.76
C TRP A 232 -23.15 24.52 0.55
N TYR A 233 -23.28 23.61 1.51
CA TYR A 233 -24.13 22.44 1.42
C TYR A 233 -25.61 22.83 1.22
N VAL A 234 -26.13 23.72 2.07
CA VAL A 234 -27.53 24.18 1.98
C VAL A 234 -27.80 24.89 0.64
N THR A 235 -26.88 25.72 0.16
CA THR A 235 -27.02 26.44 -1.10
C THR A 235 -27.09 25.50 -2.30
N ASN A 236 -26.30 24.42 -2.29
CA ASN A 236 -26.16 23.50 -3.41
C ASN A 236 -27.16 22.33 -3.37
N ASN A 237 -27.62 21.95 -2.18
CA ASN A 237 -28.46 20.76 -1.96
C ASN A 237 -29.90 21.10 -1.52
N GLY A 238 -30.24 22.40 -1.44
CA GLY A 238 -31.62 22.86 -1.22
C GLY A 238 -32.09 22.78 0.22
N GLY A 239 -31.20 23.00 1.19
CA GLY A 239 -31.55 22.94 2.62
C GLY A 239 -32.61 23.98 3.00
N LEU A 240 -33.75 23.50 3.50
CA LEU A 240 -34.71 24.30 4.23
C LEU A 240 -34.20 24.46 5.66
N LEU A 241 -34.03 25.71 6.11
CA LEU A 241 -34.05 26.04 7.54
C LEU A 241 -35.43 25.72 8.13
#